data_AF-A0A5A7NDL0-F1
#
_entry.id   AF-A0A5A7NDL0-F1
#
_cell.length_a   1.000
_cell.length_b   1.000
_cell.length_c   1.000
_cell.angle_alpha   90.00
_cell.angle_beta   90.00
_cell.angle_gamma   90.00
#
_symmetry.space_group_name_H-M   'P 1'
#
loop_
_entity.id
_entity.type
_entity.pdbx_description
1 polymer ?
#
loop_
_entity_poly.entity_id
_entity_poly.type
_entity_poly.pdbx_seq_one_letter_code
_entity_poly.pdbx_strand_id
1 'polypeptide(L)' 'MGLGLAISMRLSREMGGSLEIRSIEGAGTKVIIHLIALSDSQAIKDRATPDHEKAPDDGPGRIAI' A
#
# COMPACT_ATOMS: atom_id res chain seq x y z
N MET A 1 16.92 2.77 -19.52
CA MET A 1 15.86 1.99 -18.80
C MET A 1 16.56 0.99 -17.89
N GLY A 2 16.10 0.82 -16.65
CA GLY A 2 16.81 0.02 -15.64
C GLY A 2 16.32 0.22 -14.19
N LEU A 3 15.20 0.93 -14.03
CA LEU A 3 14.68 1.32 -12.71
C LEU A 3 13.84 0.21 -12.06
N GLY A 4 13.33 -0.75 -12.84
CA GLY A 4 12.41 -1.77 -12.33
C GLY A 4 12.96 -2.50 -11.10
N LEU A 5 14.20 -3.00 -11.18
CA LEU A 5 14.83 -3.68 -10.05
C LEU A 5 15.08 -2.74 -8.86
N ALA A 6 15.52 -1.51 -9.14
CA ALA A 6 15.77 -0.52 -8.08
C ALA A 6 14.48 -0.16 -7.33
N ILE A 7 13.37 -0.02 -8.04
CA ILE A 7 12.04 0.22 -7.47
C ILE A 7 11.59 -0.98 -6.64
N SER A 8 11.73 -2.20 -7.15
CA SER A 8 11.37 -3.43 -6.40
C SER A 8 12.21 -3.61 -5.14
N MET A 9 13.51 -3.32 -5.19
CA MET A 9 14.39 -3.32 -4.02
C MET A 9 13.99 -2.26 -3.00
N ARG A 10 13.63 -1.05 -3.45
CA ARG A 10 13.17 0.01 -2.57
C ARG A 10 11.86 -0.38 -1.89
N LEU A 11 10.87 -0.85 -2.65
CA LEU A 11 9.55 -1.22 -2.12
C LEU A 11 9.64 -2.37 -1.10
N SER A 12 10.42 -3.41 -1.41
CA SER A 12 10.62 -4.52 -0.46
C SER A 12 11.21 -4.05 0.86
N ARG A 13 12.19 -3.13 0.84
CA ARG A 13 12.77 -2.53 2.05
C ARG A 13 11.79 -1.64 2.81
N GLU A 14 10.99 -0.84 2.11
CA GLU A 14 9.94 0.00 2.71
C GLU A 14 8.89 -0.84 3.44
N MET A 15 8.64 -2.07 2.98
CA MET A 15 7.77 -3.06 3.64
C MET A 15 8.47 -3.87 4.75
N GLY A 16 9.71 -3.49 5.14
CA GLY A 16 10.52 -4.21 6.13
C GLY A 16 11.08 -5.55 5.62
N GLY A 17 10.95 -5.83 4.33
CA GLY A 17 11.43 -7.03 3.68
C GLY A 17 12.80 -6.87 3.01
N SER A 18 13.12 -7.82 2.12
CA SER A 18 14.33 -7.82 1.29
C SER A 18 14.07 -8.48 -0.07
N LEU A 19 14.96 -8.23 -1.03
CA LEU A 19 14.92 -8.83 -2.36
C LEU A 19 16.29 -9.46 -2.66
N GLU A 20 16.28 -10.71 -3.12
CA GLU A 20 17.45 -11.49 -3.50
C GLU A 20 17.33 -11.97 -4.96
N ILE A 21 18.44 -11.97 -5.69
CA ILE A 21 18.53 -12.51 -7.05
C ILE A 21 19.59 -13.61 -7.08
N ARG A 22 19.21 -14.80 -7.55
CA ARG A 22 20.13 -15.91 -7.80
C ARG A 22 20.07 -16.26 -9.27
N SER A 23 21.18 -16.09 -9.98
CA SER A 23 21.29 -16.46 -11.39
C SER A 23 22.21 -17.66 -11.54
N ILE A 24 21.81 -18.62 -12.36
CA ILE A 24 22.64 -19.74 -12.80
C ILE A 24 22.74 -19.61 -14.32
N GLU A 25 23.95 -19.36 -14.81
CA GLU A 25 24.21 -19.23 -16.24
C GLU A 25 23.76 -20.50 -16.98
N GLY A 26 23.04 -20.31 -18.10
CA GLY A 26 22.48 -21.40 -18.90
C GLY A 26 21.24 -22.09 -18.32
N ALA A 27 20.86 -21.84 -17.06
CA ALA A 27 19.67 -22.42 -16.43
C ALA A 27 18.59 -21.37 -16.10
N GLY A 28 18.97 -20.11 -15.84
CA GLY A 28 18.07 -18.99 -15.65
C GLY A 28 18.23 -18.26 -14.31
N THR A 29 17.28 -17.38 -14.02
CA THR A 29 17.33 -16.46 -12.87
C THR A 29 16.14 -16.68 -11.95
N LYS A 30 16.40 -16.80 -10.64
CA LYS A 30 15.41 -16.77 -9.57
C LYS A 30 15.44 -15.42 -8.87
N VAL A 31 14.28 -14.82 -8.67
CA VAL A 31 14.09 -13.59 -7.90
C VAL A 31 13.21 -13.92 -6.71
N ILE A 32 13.67 -13.60 -5.50
CA ILE A 32 13.02 -13.94 -4.24
C ILE A 32 12.76 -12.65 -3.47
N ILE A 33 11.55 -12.48 -2.97
CA ILE A 33 11.18 -11.34 -2.11
C ILE A 33 10.80 -11.91 -0.74
N HIS A 34 11.53 -11.51 0.29
CA HIS A 34 11.20 -11.83 1.67
C HIS A 34 10.42 -10.67 2.25
N LEU A 35 9.23 -10.93 2.80
CA LEU A 35 8.42 -9.93 3.49
C LEU A 35 8.21 -10.39 4.93
N ILE A 36 8.15 -9.43 5.85
CA ILE A 36 7.73 -9.73 7.22
C ILE A 36 6.25 -10.08 7.18
N ALA A 37 5.87 -11.24 7.70
CA ALA A 37 4.47 -11.58 7.88
C ALA A 37 3.90 -10.68 8.99
N LEU A 38 3.00 -9.78 8.63
CA LEU A 38 2.19 -9.06 9.60
C LEU A 38 1.17 -10.05 10.18
N SER A 39 1.47 -10.62 11.35
CA SER A 39 0.41 -11.13 12.22
C SER A 39 -0.28 -9.92 12.82
N ASP A 40 -1.25 -9.37 12.09
CA ASP A 40 -2.45 -8.69 12.56
C ASP A 40 -3.02 -7.81 11.45
N SER A 41 -4.01 -8.36 10.74
CA SER A 41 -4.76 -7.74 9.63
C SER A 41 -5.62 -6.52 10.02
N GLN A 42 -5.26 -5.75 11.06
CA GLN A 42 -6.06 -4.61 11.53
C GLN A 42 -5.50 -3.23 11.15
N ALA A 43 -4.21 -3.09 10.85
CA ALA A 43 -3.60 -1.76 10.66
C ALA A 43 -3.90 -1.06 9.32
N ILE A 44 -4.48 -1.75 8.32
CA ILE A 44 -4.68 -1.18 6.97
C ILE A 44 -6.06 -0.53 6.80
N LYS A 45 -7.03 -0.77 7.71
CA LYS A 45 -8.36 -0.16 7.61
C LYS A 45 -8.41 1.31 8.03
N ASP A 46 -7.59 1.74 8.99
CA ASP A 46 -7.70 3.10 9.56
C ASP A 46 -7.23 4.22 8.64
N ARG A 47 -6.47 3.92 7.58
CA ARG A 47 -6.01 4.96 6.64
C ARG A 47 -6.96 5.20 5.45
N ALA A 48 -7.99 4.37 5.28
CA ALA A 48 -8.83 4.36 4.09
C ALA A 48 -10.21 5.02 4.27
N THR A 49 -10.52 5.57 5.45
CA THR A 49 -11.70 6.42 5.64
C THR A 49 -11.28 7.88 5.55
N PRO A 50 -11.46 8.56 4.41
CA PRO A 50 -11.51 10.00 4.43
C PRO A 50 -12.74 10.38 5.27
N ASP A 51 -12.53 11.22 6.29
CA ASP A 51 -13.61 11.87 7.02
C ASP A 51 -14.52 12.56 6.01
N HIS A 52 -15.70 11.97 5.76
CA HIS A 52 -16.76 12.67 5.08
C HIS A 52 -17.27 13.74 6.05
N GLU A 53 -16.63 14.90 6.00
CA GLU A 53 -17.10 16.13 6.62
C GLU A 53 -18.53 16.37 6.11
N LYS A 54 -19.49 16.21 7.01
CA LYS A 54 -20.91 16.38 6.77
C LYS A 54 -21.14 17.83 6.32
N ALA A 55 -21.57 18.03 5.07
CA ALA A 55 -21.96 19.35 4.56
C ALA A 55 -23.00 19.99 5.51
N PRO A 56 -22.94 21.32 5.75
CA PRO A 56 -23.93 21.99 6.59
C PRO A 56 -25.30 21.92 5.90
N ASP A 57 -26.27 21.42 6.65
CA ASP A 57 -27.69 21.32 6.25
C ASP A 57 -28.31 22.73 6.32
N ASP A 58 -28.36 23.41 5.17
CA ASP A 58 -29.10 24.66 4.98
C ASP A 58 -30.62 24.39 5.03
N GLY A 59 -31.14 24.40 6.26
CA GLY A 59 -32.46 24.84 6.72
C GLY A 59 -33.75 24.50 5.92
N PRO A 60 -34.79 23.93 6.55
CA PRO A 60 -36.14 24.07 6.03
C PRO A 60 -36.73 25.42 6.43
N GLY A 61 -37.07 26.23 5.43
CA GLY A 61 -37.84 27.46 5.58
C GLY A 61 -39.14 27.21 6.36
N ARG A 62 -39.30 27.92 7.48
CA ARG A 62 -40.56 27.98 8.22
C ARG A 62 -41.58 28.74 7.38
N ILE A 63 -42.55 28.03 6.80
CA ILE A 63 -43.78 28.66 6.32
C ILE A 63 -44.71 28.75 7.54
N ALA A 64 -44.88 29.97 8.07
CA ALA A 64 -45.90 30.26 9.06
C ALA A 64 -47.28 30.19 8.37
N ILE A 65 -48.22 29.45 8.98
CA ILE A 65 -49.65 29.55 8.73
C ILE A 65 -50.26 30.13 10.00
#